data_AF-X1LEV7-F1
#
_entry.id   AF-X1LEV7-F1
#
_cell.length_a   1.000
_cell.length_b   1.000
_cell.length_c   1.000
_cell.angle_alpha   90.00
_cell.angle_beta   90.00
_cell.angle_gamma   90.00
#
_symmetry.space_group_name_H-M   'P 1'
#
loop_
_entity.id
_entity.type
_entity.pdbx_description
1 polymer ?
#
loop_
_entity_poly.entity_id
_entity_poly.type
_entity_poly.pdbx_seq_one_letter_code
_entity_poly.pdbx_strand_id
1 'polypeptide(L)'
;GIFYKVANKSLIWYNPSAFSDAGYEIPTTWDELIALSDKIVSDSKTPWAIGFESGAASGWPATDWIEDIMLRTAGPDIYDQWVNHEISWTDKAVKTAWEVFGEIVGNEEYQYGGSTGTLTTDFGDAPAALFTSPPGAYMHRQASFITGFFPEGLEVGTDYDFFPFPSIDPAYGIPVLGGADLIVVFNNTPEVQQLVKYLATAQPQEIWAAKGGGFISPNKAVSLDAYPDTYKN
;
A
#
# COMPACT_ATOMS: atom_id res chain seq x y z
N GLY A 1 14.13 18.77 10.43
CA GLY A 1 13.20 17.74 10.89
C GLY A 1 13.89 16.40 10.89
N ILE A 2 13.17 15.33 11.26
CA ILE A 2 13.65 13.95 11.16
C ILE A 2 12.58 13.09 10.49
N PHE A 3 12.98 12.17 9.62
CA PHE A 3 12.11 11.08 9.19
C PHE A 3 11.89 10.15 10.38
N TYR A 4 10.64 9.80 10.65
CA TYR A 4 10.27 9.12 11.89
C TYR A 4 9.53 7.81 11.66
N LYS A 5 8.74 7.74 10.60
CA LYS A 5 8.09 6.52 10.12
C LYS A 5 8.27 6.44 8.62
N VAL A 6 8.45 5.24 8.08
CA VAL A 6 8.40 4.97 6.65
C VAL A 6 7.30 3.94 6.34
N ALA A 7 6.85 3.91 5.10
CA ALA A 7 5.89 2.94 4.61
C ALA A 7 6.32 2.43 3.23
N ASN A 8 6.22 1.12 3.03
CA ASN A 8 6.28 0.53 1.70
C ASN A 8 4.88 0.59 1.10
N LYS A 9 4.72 1.30 -0.01
CA LYS A 9 3.42 1.50 -0.69
C LYS A 9 3.15 0.46 -1.79
N SER A 10 4.14 -0.33 -2.18
CA SER A 10 4.07 -1.29 -3.29
C SER A 10 3.66 -2.70 -2.85
N LEU A 11 2.59 -2.81 -2.06
CA LEU A 11 2.12 -4.06 -1.47
C LEU A 11 0.67 -4.35 -1.86
N ILE A 12 0.39 -5.63 -2.14
CA ILE A 12 -0.96 -6.16 -2.28
C ILE A 12 -1.18 -7.16 -1.14
N TRP A 13 -2.19 -6.89 -0.33
CA TRP A 13 -2.63 -7.69 0.81
C TRP A 13 -3.71 -8.67 0.38
N TYR A 14 -3.66 -9.87 0.94
CA TYR A 14 -4.62 -10.94 0.67
C TYR A 14 -4.77 -11.84 1.89
N ASN A 15 -5.77 -12.72 1.89
CA ASN A 15 -5.93 -13.78 2.88
C ASN A 15 -5.41 -15.12 2.30
N PRO A 16 -4.31 -15.69 2.82
CA PRO A 16 -3.72 -16.93 2.32
C PRO A 16 -4.66 -18.13 2.33
N SER A 17 -5.45 -18.28 3.41
CA SER A 17 -6.43 -19.36 3.51
C SER A 17 -7.50 -19.25 2.42
N ALA A 18 -8.03 -18.04 2.19
CA ALA A 18 -9.01 -17.78 1.12
C ALA A 18 -8.43 -18.02 -0.28
N PHE A 19 -7.17 -17.65 -0.53
CA PHE A 19 -6.48 -17.92 -1.80
C PHE A 19 -6.31 -19.42 -2.02
N SER A 20 -5.82 -20.13 -1.01
CA SER A 20 -5.63 -21.58 -1.05
C SER A 20 -6.96 -22.31 -1.31
N ASP A 21 -8.02 -21.96 -0.57
CA ASP A 21 -9.35 -22.57 -0.72
C ASP A 21 -9.95 -22.34 -2.10
N ALA A 22 -9.66 -21.19 -2.72
CA ALA A 22 -10.10 -20.85 -4.06
C ALA A 22 -9.18 -21.36 -5.18
N GLY A 23 -7.99 -21.88 -4.84
CA GLY A 23 -6.98 -22.31 -5.81
C GLY A 23 -6.35 -21.17 -6.59
N TYR A 24 -6.17 -20.01 -5.95
CA TYR A 24 -5.50 -18.84 -6.53
C TYR A 24 -4.01 -18.84 -6.23
N GLU A 25 -3.22 -18.45 -7.22
CA GLU A 25 -1.76 -18.28 -7.11
C GLU A 25 -1.40 -16.80 -7.08
N ILE A 26 -0.26 -16.48 -6.47
CA ILE A 26 0.23 -15.10 -6.37
C ILE A 26 0.76 -14.66 -7.74
N PRO A 27 0.21 -13.59 -8.35
CA PRO A 27 0.68 -13.10 -9.63
C PRO A 27 2.00 -12.33 -9.47
N THR A 28 2.92 -12.50 -10.42
CA THR A 28 4.24 -11.87 -10.44
C THR A 28 4.36 -10.78 -11.50
N THR A 29 3.46 -10.80 -12.48
CA THR A 29 3.33 -9.79 -13.54
C THR A 29 1.94 -9.15 -13.55
N TRP A 30 1.85 -7.98 -14.17
CA TRP A 30 0.57 -7.28 -14.35
C TRP A 30 -0.44 -8.13 -15.14
N ASP A 31 0.02 -8.78 -16.21
CA ASP A 31 -0.83 -9.66 -17.01
C ASP A 31 -1.39 -10.83 -16.18
N GLU A 32 -0.56 -11.42 -15.31
CA GLU A 32 -1.02 -12.45 -14.35
C GLU A 32 -2.01 -11.88 -13.32
N LEU A 33 -1.81 -10.63 -12.86
CA LEU A 33 -2.71 -9.98 -11.91
C LEU A 33 -4.09 -9.68 -12.54
N ILE A 34 -4.11 -9.23 -13.79
CA ILE A 34 -5.34 -9.03 -14.56
C ILE A 34 -6.01 -10.39 -14.81
N ALA A 35 -5.26 -11.40 -15.25
CA ALA A 35 -5.82 -12.74 -15.48
C ALA A 35 -6.37 -13.39 -14.19
N LEU A 36 -5.73 -13.16 -13.05
CA LEU A 36 -6.26 -13.57 -11.75
C LEU A 36 -7.55 -12.82 -11.42
N SER A 37 -7.60 -11.51 -11.67
CA SER A 37 -8.81 -10.70 -11.45
C SER A 37 -9.97 -11.19 -12.32
N ASP A 38 -9.74 -11.45 -13.60
CA ASP A 38 -10.72 -12.05 -14.52
C ASP A 38 -11.20 -13.42 -14.02
N LYS A 39 -10.28 -14.26 -13.54
CA LYS A 39 -10.62 -15.57 -12.97
C LYS A 39 -11.52 -15.43 -11.75
N ILE A 40 -11.20 -14.52 -10.82
CA ILE A 40 -12.00 -14.29 -9.62
C ILE A 40 -13.43 -13.85 -10.00
N VAL A 41 -13.58 -12.95 -10.97
CA VAL A 41 -14.91 -12.57 -11.51
C VAL A 41 -15.63 -13.78 -12.10
N SER A 42 -14.94 -14.60 -12.91
CA SER A 42 -15.53 -15.81 -13.52
C SER A 42 -16.01 -16.84 -12.48
N ASP A 43 -15.38 -16.85 -11.30
CA ASP A 43 -15.77 -17.66 -10.15
C ASP A 43 -16.92 -17.03 -9.34
N SER A 44 -17.55 -15.97 -9.86
CA SER A 44 -18.62 -15.17 -9.21
C SER A 44 -18.19 -14.51 -7.90
N LYS A 45 -16.94 -14.04 -7.84
CA LYS A 45 -16.32 -13.40 -6.67
C LYS A 45 -15.74 -12.05 -7.05
N THR A 46 -15.37 -11.25 -6.04
CA THR A 46 -14.82 -9.91 -6.26
C THR A 46 -13.29 -9.90 -6.09
N PRO A 47 -12.52 -9.46 -7.09
CA PRO A 47 -11.07 -9.36 -6.99
C PRO A 47 -10.59 -8.37 -5.91
N TRP A 48 -11.06 -7.12 -5.95
CA TRP A 48 -10.42 -6.02 -5.21
C TRP A 48 -11.33 -5.38 -4.17
N ALA A 49 -10.78 -5.23 -2.96
CA ALA A 49 -11.23 -4.25 -1.99
C ALA A 49 -10.44 -2.95 -2.19
N ILE A 50 -11.12 -1.86 -2.54
CA ILE A 50 -10.50 -0.56 -2.78
C ILE A 50 -11.31 0.49 -2.03
N GLY A 51 -10.61 1.43 -1.39
CA GLY A 51 -11.22 2.61 -0.75
C GLY A 51 -10.36 3.84 -0.99
N PHE A 52 -10.97 4.89 -1.53
CA PHE A 52 -10.31 6.16 -1.86
C PHE A 52 -10.69 7.31 -0.93
N GLU A 53 -11.72 7.12 -0.11
CA GLU A 53 -12.13 8.12 0.87
C GLU A 53 -11.06 8.22 1.97
N SER A 54 -10.75 9.46 2.37
CA SER A 54 -9.79 9.78 3.43
C SER A 54 -10.06 11.19 3.98
N GLY A 55 -11.34 11.50 4.22
CA GLY A 55 -11.81 12.83 4.60
C GLY A 55 -11.35 13.93 3.64
N ALA A 56 -10.73 14.98 4.20
CA ALA A 56 -10.22 16.11 3.42
C ALA A 56 -9.03 15.74 2.50
N ALA A 57 -8.42 14.57 2.69
CA ALA A 57 -7.31 14.08 1.88
C ALA A 57 -7.76 13.03 0.83
N SER A 58 -9.07 12.80 0.68
CA SER A 58 -9.62 11.82 -0.27
C SER A 58 -8.97 11.90 -1.64
N GLY A 59 -8.62 10.73 -2.20
CA GLY A 59 -7.95 10.59 -3.49
C GLY A 59 -6.48 10.18 -3.42
N TRP A 60 -5.75 10.43 -2.31
CA TRP A 60 -4.37 9.96 -2.18
C TRP A 60 -4.19 8.43 -2.33
N PRO A 61 -5.13 7.56 -1.89
CA PRO A 61 -4.94 6.12 -2.09
C PRO A 61 -4.92 5.75 -3.57
N ALA A 62 -5.66 6.48 -4.42
CA ALA A 62 -5.65 6.30 -5.86
C ALA A 62 -4.36 6.81 -6.50
N THR A 63 -3.78 7.92 -6.00
CA THR A 63 -2.50 8.42 -6.54
C THR A 63 -1.40 7.41 -6.32
N ASP A 64 -1.37 6.72 -5.17
CA ASP A 64 -0.36 5.72 -4.91
C ASP A 64 -0.37 4.59 -5.97
N TRP A 65 -1.53 4.18 -6.51
CA TRP A 65 -1.59 3.20 -7.61
C TRP A 65 -0.91 3.74 -8.87
N ILE A 66 -1.27 4.96 -9.26
CA ILE A 66 -0.76 5.61 -10.48
C ILE A 66 0.75 5.82 -10.37
N GLU A 67 1.23 6.22 -9.19
CA GLU A 67 2.64 6.40 -8.88
C GLU A 67 3.43 5.08 -9.01
N ASP A 68 2.90 3.98 -8.47
CA ASP A 68 3.52 2.64 -8.55
C ASP A 68 3.60 2.13 -10.00
N ILE A 69 2.53 2.38 -10.76
CA ILE A 69 2.41 2.03 -12.19
C ILE A 69 3.38 2.88 -13.01
N MET A 70 3.50 4.18 -12.74
CA MET A 70 4.43 5.07 -13.42
C MET A 70 5.88 4.60 -13.23
N LEU A 71 6.26 4.21 -12.01
CA LEU A 71 7.59 3.64 -11.73
C LEU A 71 7.85 2.35 -12.53
N ARG A 72 6.81 1.55 -12.81
CA ARG A 72 6.89 0.27 -13.53
C ARG A 72 6.68 0.35 -15.04
N THR A 73 6.33 1.52 -15.56
CA THR A 73 6.06 1.74 -16.99
C THR A 73 6.99 2.80 -17.60
N ALA A 74 7.52 3.71 -16.79
CA ALA A 74 8.37 4.81 -17.23
C ALA A 74 9.64 5.01 -16.37
N GLY A 75 9.71 4.36 -15.21
CA GLY A 75 10.89 4.42 -14.33
C GLY A 75 10.97 5.69 -13.46
N PRO A 76 11.97 5.74 -12.54
CA PRO A 76 12.11 6.81 -11.55
C PRO A 76 12.42 8.18 -12.18
N ASP A 77 13.21 8.24 -13.27
CA ASP A 77 13.58 9.51 -13.90
C ASP A 77 12.36 10.26 -14.45
N ILE A 78 11.41 9.54 -15.06
CA ILE A 78 10.16 10.11 -15.58
C ILE A 78 9.18 10.43 -14.44
N TYR A 79 9.15 9.60 -13.41
CA TYR A 79 8.40 9.89 -12.18
C TYR A 79 8.86 11.21 -11.54
N ASP A 80 10.17 11.41 -11.39
CA ASP A 80 10.74 12.64 -10.83
C ASP A 80 10.42 13.85 -11.71
N GLN A 81 10.52 13.73 -13.03
CA GLN A 81 10.10 14.79 -13.96
C GLN A 81 8.61 15.14 -13.81
N TRP A 82 7.74 14.15 -13.60
CA TRP A 82 6.31 14.36 -13.40
C TRP A 82 6.03 15.12 -12.09
N VAL A 83 6.62 14.66 -10.97
CA VAL A 83 6.45 15.29 -9.66
C VAL A 83 7.04 16.70 -9.62
N ASN A 84 8.15 16.94 -10.33
CA ASN A 84 8.77 18.27 -10.46
C ASN A 84 8.10 19.18 -11.49
N HIS A 85 6.99 18.75 -12.12
CA HIS A 85 6.27 19.48 -13.17
C HIS A 85 7.11 19.80 -14.42
N GLU A 86 8.13 18.98 -14.71
CA GLU A 86 8.98 19.09 -15.90
C GLU A 86 8.31 18.46 -17.13
N ILE A 87 7.36 17.54 -16.92
CA ILE A 87 6.47 17.00 -17.95
C ILE A 87 5.00 17.32 -17.67
N SER A 88 4.19 17.33 -18.72
CA SER A 88 2.76 17.63 -18.64
C SER A 88 1.96 16.47 -18.06
N TRP A 89 0.82 16.77 -17.43
CA TRP A 89 -0.20 15.77 -17.09
C TRP A 89 -0.79 15.03 -18.31
N THR A 90 -0.60 15.59 -19.50
CA THR A 90 -0.97 14.97 -20.78
C THR A 90 0.18 14.25 -21.47
N ASP A 91 1.34 14.14 -20.81
CA ASP A 91 2.46 13.36 -21.32
C ASP A 91 2.04 11.89 -21.53
N LYS A 92 2.66 11.23 -22.50
CA LYS A 92 2.33 9.85 -22.85
C LYS A 92 2.57 8.91 -21.67
N ALA A 93 3.64 9.09 -20.89
CA ALA A 93 3.94 8.25 -19.73
C ALA A 93 2.84 8.37 -18.66
N VAL A 94 2.44 9.61 -18.35
CA VAL A 94 1.35 9.88 -17.39
C VAL A 94 0.06 9.23 -17.90
N LYS A 95 -0.30 9.46 -19.16
CA LYS A 95 -1.50 8.88 -19.77
C LYS A 95 -1.51 7.35 -19.69
N THR A 96 -0.39 6.70 -20.02
CA THR A 96 -0.26 5.24 -19.93
C THR A 96 -0.47 4.74 -18.51
N ALA A 97 0.09 5.42 -17.49
CA ALA A 97 -0.14 5.02 -16.10
C ALA A 97 -1.62 5.09 -15.70
N TRP A 98 -2.35 6.10 -16.16
CA TRP A 98 -3.80 6.20 -15.95
C TRP A 98 -4.61 5.14 -16.71
N GLU A 99 -4.23 4.82 -17.94
CA GLU A 99 -4.88 3.76 -18.74
C GLU A 99 -4.70 2.39 -18.07
N VAL A 100 -3.48 2.07 -17.62
CA VAL A 100 -3.19 0.83 -16.88
C VAL A 100 -3.96 0.78 -15.56
N PHE A 101 -4.00 1.88 -14.80
CA PHE A 101 -4.84 1.94 -13.59
C PHE A 101 -6.32 1.69 -13.90
N GLY A 102 -6.79 2.22 -15.04
CA GLY A 102 -8.15 2.03 -15.55
C GLY A 102 -8.51 0.58 -15.85
N GLU A 103 -7.56 -0.32 -16.10
CA GLU A 103 -7.83 -1.75 -16.28
C GLU A 103 -8.39 -2.39 -14.99
N ILE A 104 -8.05 -1.84 -13.82
CA ILE A 104 -8.61 -2.27 -12.54
C ILE A 104 -9.88 -1.48 -12.20
N VAL A 105 -9.76 -0.16 -12.03
CA VAL A 105 -10.85 0.67 -11.49
C VAL A 105 -11.92 1.03 -12.52
N GLY A 106 -11.67 0.78 -13.80
CA GLY A 106 -12.65 0.93 -14.87
C GLY A 106 -13.59 -0.28 -15.00
N ASN A 107 -13.26 -1.42 -14.38
CA ASN A 107 -14.12 -2.59 -14.34
C ASN A 107 -14.88 -2.65 -13.01
N GLU A 108 -16.20 -2.42 -13.03
CA GLU A 108 -17.02 -2.45 -11.80
C GLU A 108 -17.06 -3.85 -11.16
N GLU A 109 -16.98 -4.93 -11.96
CA GLU A 109 -16.98 -6.31 -11.44
C GLU A 109 -15.71 -6.63 -10.65
N TYR A 110 -14.65 -5.84 -10.85
CA TYR A 110 -13.40 -6.00 -10.09
C TYR A 110 -13.52 -5.47 -8.67
N GLN A 111 -14.51 -4.61 -8.39
CA GLN A 111 -14.50 -3.74 -7.22
C GLN A 111 -15.59 -4.13 -6.24
N TYR A 112 -15.21 -4.33 -4.98
CA TYR A 112 -16.17 -4.56 -3.90
C TYR A 112 -17.03 -3.32 -3.67
N GLY A 113 -18.34 -3.44 -3.96
CA GLY A 113 -19.27 -2.31 -3.95
C GLY A 113 -19.26 -1.46 -5.23
N GLY A 114 -18.58 -1.92 -6.29
CA GLY A 114 -18.44 -1.20 -7.56
C GLY A 114 -17.72 0.14 -7.41
N SER A 115 -17.78 0.99 -8.43
CA SER A 115 -17.11 2.30 -8.41
C SER A 115 -17.62 3.21 -7.28
N THR A 116 -18.91 3.13 -6.93
CA THR A 116 -19.45 3.90 -5.79
C THR A 116 -18.82 3.46 -4.48
N GLY A 117 -18.69 2.14 -4.24
CA GLY A 117 -18.01 1.60 -3.07
C GLY A 117 -16.57 2.10 -2.99
N THR A 118 -15.80 1.90 -4.06
CA THR A 118 -14.41 2.36 -4.18
C THR A 118 -14.24 3.84 -3.82
N LEU A 119 -15.15 4.72 -4.29
CA LEU A 119 -15.08 6.16 -4.05
C LEU A 119 -15.53 6.59 -2.65
N THR A 120 -16.35 5.80 -1.96
CA THR A 120 -17.00 6.21 -0.70
C THR A 120 -16.55 5.45 0.52
N THR A 121 -15.87 4.31 0.35
CA THR A 121 -15.25 3.55 1.44
C THR A 121 -13.95 4.21 1.88
N ASP A 122 -13.80 4.45 3.19
CA ASP A 122 -12.55 4.92 3.79
C ASP A 122 -11.44 3.92 3.51
N PHE A 123 -10.25 4.41 3.16
CA PHE A 123 -9.12 3.56 2.81
C PHE A 123 -8.76 2.54 3.90
N GLY A 124 -8.99 2.88 5.18
CA GLY A 124 -8.75 2.04 6.35
C GLY A 124 -9.84 0.98 6.56
N ASP A 125 -11.06 1.24 6.12
CA ASP A 125 -12.18 0.29 6.20
C ASP A 125 -12.17 -0.71 5.03
N ALA A 126 -11.65 -0.31 3.86
CA ALA A 126 -11.55 -1.15 2.67
C ALA A 126 -11.02 -2.58 2.92
N PRO A 127 -9.89 -2.80 3.64
CA PRO A 127 -9.36 -4.16 3.85
C PRO A 127 -10.29 -5.09 4.63
N ALA A 128 -11.33 -4.58 5.32
CA ALA A 128 -12.28 -5.42 6.06
C ALA A 128 -12.94 -6.50 5.18
N ALA A 129 -13.11 -6.22 3.89
CA ALA A 129 -13.66 -7.17 2.92
C ALA A 129 -12.79 -8.43 2.72
N LEU A 130 -11.49 -8.38 3.05
CA LEU A 130 -10.61 -9.57 3.02
C LEU A 130 -10.94 -10.56 4.15
N PHE A 131 -11.56 -10.09 5.23
CA PHE A 131 -11.70 -10.82 6.49
C PHE A 131 -13.13 -11.29 6.78
N THR A 132 -14.06 -11.12 5.83
CA THR A 132 -15.41 -11.67 5.96
C THR A 132 -15.43 -13.17 5.64
N SER A 133 -16.49 -13.87 6.05
CA SER A 133 -16.69 -15.29 5.74
C SER A 133 -18.06 -15.50 5.06
N PRO A 134 -18.11 -15.76 3.73
CA PRO A 134 -16.98 -15.80 2.79
C PRO A 134 -16.33 -14.41 2.59
N PRO A 135 -15.09 -14.32 2.05
CA PRO A 135 -14.43 -13.06 1.75
C PRO A 135 -15.23 -12.23 0.75
N GLY A 136 -15.39 -10.93 1.03
CA GLY A 136 -16.07 -9.97 0.17
C GLY A 136 -15.20 -9.57 -1.02
N ALA A 137 -13.88 -9.56 -0.82
CA ALA A 137 -12.88 -9.46 -1.88
C ALA A 137 -11.62 -10.27 -1.55
N TYR A 138 -10.74 -10.43 -2.53
CA TYR A 138 -9.56 -11.29 -2.42
C TYR A 138 -8.25 -10.50 -2.26
N MET A 139 -8.15 -9.32 -2.87
CA MET A 139 -6.94 -8.50 -2.87
C MET A 139 -7.21 -7.06 -2.42
N HIS A 140 -6.24 -6.45 -1.76
CA HIS A 140 -6.28 -5.04 -1.36
C HIS A 140 -4.89 -4.43 -1.53
N ARG A 141 -4.76 -3.40 -2.37
CA ARG A 141 -3.47 -2.70 -2.54
C ARG A 141 -3.42 -1.51 -1.58
N GLN A 142 -2.44 -1.50 -0.68
CA GLN A 142 -2.19 -0.37 0.22
C GLN A 142 -0.81 -0.48 0.86
N ALA A 143 -0.32 0.63 1.39
CA ALA A 143 0.94 0.69 2.09
C ALA A 143 1.00 -0.13 3.39
N SER A 144 2.21 -0.43 3.84
CA SER A 144 2.52 -1.26 5.01
C SER A 144 1.85 -0.86 6.31
N PHE A 145 1.42 0.40 6.46
CA PHE A 145 0.72 0.85 7.66
C PHE A 145 -0.72 0.33 7.75
N ILE A 146 -1.28 -0.21 6.66
CA ILE A 146 -2.69 -0.63 6.62
C ILE A 146 -3.01 -1.74 7.62
N THR A 147 -1.99 -2.51 8.03
CA THR A 147 -2.14 -3.53 9.07
C THR A 147 -2.60 -2.94 10.40
N GLY A 148 -2.39 -1.65 10.65
CA GLY A 148 -2.95 -0.94 11.81
C GLY A 148 -4.48 -0.76 11.77
N PHE A 149 -5.11 -1.02 10.63
CA PHE A 149 -6.56 -0.98 10.44
C PHE A 149 -7.19 -2.38 10.35
N PHE A 150 -6.37 -3.43 10.34
CA PHE A 150 -6.89 -4.80 10.31
C PHE A 150 -7.55 -5.14 11.66
N PRO A 151 -8.52 -6.07 11.67
CA PRO A 151 -9.05 -6.63 12.90
C PRO A 151 -7.94 -7.15 13.84
N GLU A 152 -8.15 -7.01 15.14
CA GLU A 152 -7.22 -7.56 16.13
C GLU A 152 -7.22 -9.10 16.12
N GLY A 153 -6.08 -9.69 16.49
CA GLY A 153 -5.95 -11.14 16.66
C GLY A 153 -5.70 -11.93 15.39
N LEU A 154 -5.48 -11.27 14.25
CA LEU A 154 -5.13 -11.92 12.99
C LEU A 154 -3.65 -12.37 12.95
N GLU A 155 -3.41 -13.53 12.36
CA GLU A 155 -2.10 -14.14 12.19
C GLU A 155 -1.55 -13.95 10.76
N VAL A 156 -0.32 -13.45 10.67
CA VAL A 156 0.40 -13.31 9.38
C VAL A 156 0.71 -14.68 8.80
N GLY A 157 0.54 -14.83 7.49
CA GLY A 157 0.74 -16.08 6.76
C GLY A 157 -0.48 -17.02 6.81
N THR A 158 -1.46 -16.75 7.68
CA THR A 158 -2.70 -17.54 7.80
C THR A 158 -3.94 -16.70 7.44
N ASP A 159 -4.14 -15.60 8.16
CA ASP A 159 -5.30 -14.72 8.02
C ASP A 159 -5.05 -13.57 7.05
N TYR A 160 -3.80 -13.10 6.99
CA TYR A 160 -3.36 -12.17 5.96
C TYR A 160 -1.89 -12.40 5.63
N ASP A 161 -1.54 -12.07 4.40
CA ASP A 161 -0.15 -11.93 3.96
C ASP A 161 -0.13 -10.88 2.85
N PHE A 162 1.05 -10.60 2.30
CA PHE A 162 1.22 -9.66 1.21
C PHE A 162 2.14 -10.21 0.13
N PHE A 163 1.99 -9.68 -1.08
CA PHE A 163 2.97 -9.83 -2.14
C PHE A 163 3.30 -8.47 -2.77
N PRO A 164 4.48 -8.31 -3.38
CA PRO A 164 4.86 -7.06 -4.02
C PRO A 164 3.91 -6.71 -5.17
N PHE A 165 3.65 -5.42 -5.37
CA PHE A 165 2.97 -4.96 -6.58
C PHE A 165 3.77 -5.46 -7.82
N PRO A 166 3.13 -6.21 -8.73
CA PRO A 166 3.84 -7.02 -9.72
C PRO A 166 4.54 -6.15 -10.77
N SER A 167 5.45 -6.76 -11.54
CA SER A 167 6.12 -6.07 -12.64
C SER A 167 5.13 -5.77 -13.78
N ILE A 168 5.22 -4.60 -14.42
CA ILE A 168 4.45 -4.26 -15.63
C ILE A 168 5.37 -4.32 -16.84
N ASP A 169 6.38 -3.46 -16.91
CA ASP A 169 7.46 -3.57 -17.88
C ASP A 169 8.71 -4.18 -17.20
N PRO A 170 9.18 -5.36 -17.67
CA PRO A 170 10.36 -6.02 -17.13
C PRO A 170 11.62 -5.16 -17.12
N ALA A 171 11.70 -4.11 -17.96
CA ALA A 171 12.82 -3.18 -17.98
C ALA A 171 12.98 -2.39 -16.66
N TYR A 172 11.90 -2.19 -15.92
CA TYR A 172 11.91 -1.47 -14.64
C TYR A 172 11.79 -2.38 -13.42
N GLY A 173 11.50 -3.67 -13.61
CA GLY A 173 11.45 -4.66 -12.53
C GLY A 173 10.30 -4.42 -11.54
N ILE A 174 10.63 -4.44 -10.24
CA ILE A 174 9.68 -4.26 -9.11
C ILE A 174 10.14 -3.12 -8.18
N PRO A 175 10.11 -1.85 -8.64
CA PRO A 175 10.49 -0.72 -7.81
C PRO A 175 9.55 -0.60 -6.60
N VAL A 176 10.06 0.02 -5.53
CA VAL A 176 9.29 0.25 -4.30
C VAL A 176 8.95 1.73 -4.20
N LEU A 177 7.66 2.05 -4.21
CA LEU A 177 7.14 3.36 -3.84
C LEU A 177 7.18 3.48 -2.32
N GLY A 178 7.85 4.52 -1.83
CA GLY A 178 7.98 4.80 -0.40
C GLY A 178 7.08 5.94 0.05
N GLY A 179 6.66 5.92 1.31
CA GLY A 179 6.12 7.07 2.03
C GLY A 179 6.91 7.28 3.32
N ALA A 180 6.93 8.51 3.83
CA ALA A 180 7.55 8.79 5.12
C ALA A 180 6.88 9.93 5.87
N ASP A 181 6.78 9.78 7.19
CA ASP A 181 6.31 10.82 8.10
C ASP A 181 7.50 11.57 8.67
N LEU A 182 7.43 12.90 8.61
CA LEU A 182 8.49 13.80 9.08
C LEU A 182 8.04 14.55 10.33
N ILE A 183 8.90 14.59 11.33
CA ILE A 183 8.79 15.53 12.44
C ILE A 183 9.48 16.83 12.04
N VAL A 184 8.71 17.90 11.92
CA VAL A 184 9.20 19.23 11.51
C VAL A 184 9.28 20.17 12.71
N VAL A 185 10.37 20.94 12.78
CA VAL A 185 10.62 21.91 13.85
C VAL A 185 10.30 23.31 13.34
N PHE A 186 9.25 23.92 13.88
CA PHE A 186 8.87 25.29 13.54
C PHE A 186 9.59 26.33 14.40
N ASN A 187 9.82 26.03 15.68
CA ASN A 187 10.51 26.91 16.62
C ASN A 187 11.78 26.25 17.14
N ASN A 188 12.91 26.95 16.99
CA ASN A 188 14.21 26.45 17.40
C ASN A 188 14.55 26.90 18.84
N THR A 189 13.92 26.28 19.83
CA THR A 189 14.26 26.48 21.25
C THR A 189 15.08 25.32 21.81
N PRO A 190 15.83 25.51 22.91
CA PRO A 190 16.57 24.43 23.55
C PRO A 190 15.71 23.22 23.92
N GLU A 191 14.46 23.42 24.33
CA GLU A 191 13.52 22.36 24.72
C GLU A 191 13.10 21.52 23.51
N VAL A 192 12.75 22.17 22.40
CA VAL A 192 12.40 21.48 21.14
C VAL A 192 13.59 20.70 20.60
N GLN A 193 14.80 21.27 20.68
CA GLN A 193 16.03 20.57 20.29
C GLN A 193 16.27 19.31 21.14
N GLN A 194 16.01 19.36 22.45
CA GLN A 194 16.13 18.18 23.30
C GLN A 194 15.13 17.10 22.92
N LEU A 195 13.87 17.47 22.67
CA LEU A 195 12.83 16.52 22.24
C LEU A 195 13.19 15.86 20.91
N VAL A 196 13.58 16.63 19.90
CA VAL A 196 13.91 16.08 18.56
C VAL A 196 15.14 15.18 18.62
N LYS A 197 16.15 15.52 19.44
CA LYS A 197 17.31 14.65 19.67
C LYS A 197 16.90 13.34 20.33
N TYR A 198 16.00 13.38 21.31
CA TYR A 198 15.47 12.16 21.92
C TYR A 198 14.72 11.30 20.88
N LEU A 199 13.81 11.90 20.11
CA LEU A 199 13.07 11.23 19.04
C LEU A 199 14.00 10.62 17.98
N ALA A 200 15.14 11.26 17.69
CA ALA A 200 16.14 10.70 16.77
C ALA A 200 16.87 9.46 17.30
N THR A 201 16.72 9.09 18.58
CA THR A 201 17.29 7.85 19.14
C THR A 201 16.42 6.62 18.85
N ALA A 202 16.96 5.43 19.07
CA ALA A 202 16.23 4.17 18.86
C ALA A 202 15.07 4.00 19.86
N GLN A 203 15.29 4.32 21.13
CA GLN A 203 14.35 4.04 22.22
C GLN A 203 12.89 4.51 21.97
N PRO A 204 12.60 5.78 21.63
CA PRO A 204 11.22 6.19 21.38
C PRO A 204 10.59 5.57 20.13
N GLN A 205 11.42 5.16 19.16
CA GLN A 205 10.96 4.47 17.95
C GLN A 205 10.69 3.00 18.23
N GLU A 206 11.49 2.34 19.06
CA GLU A 206 11.24 0.98 19.57
C GLU A 206 9.94 0.91 20.39
N ILE A 207 9.65 1.94 21.19
CA ILE A 207 8.37 2.04 21.92
C ILE A 207 7.17 2.07 20.95
N TRP A 208 7.31 2.71 19.79
CA TRP A 208 6.23 2.71 18.79
C TRP A 208 6.21 1.38 18.02
N ALA A 209 7.37 0.87 17.59
CA ALA A 209 7.48 -0.42 16.92
C ALA A 209 6.77 -1.52 17.72
N ALA A 210 6.96 -1.56 19.04
CA ALA A 210 6.34 -2.53 19.94
C ALA A 210 4.80 -2.46 19.99
N LYS A 211 4.19 -1.33 19.61
CA LYS A 211 2.73 -1.21 19.49
C LYS A 211 2.19 -1.87 18.20
N GLY A 212 3.04 -2.19 17.24
CA GLY A 212 2.64 -2.71 15.93
C GLY A 212 1.94 -1.65 15.07
N GLY A 213 0.94 -2.08 14.30
CA GLY A 213 0.15 -1.21 13.42
C GLY A 213 0.93 -0.68 12.21
N GLY A 214 1.86 -1.47 11.69
CA GLY A 214 2.61 -1.16 10.47
C GLY A 214 3.52 0.06 10.57
N PHE A 215 3.94 0.44 11.79
CA PHE A 215 5.06 1.35 11.98
C PHE A 215 6.34 0.71 11.43
N ILE A 216 7.14 1.44 10.66
CA ILE A 216 8.48 1.02 10.24
C ILE A 216 9.42 2.19 10.51
N SER A 217 10.52 1.91 11.22
CA SER A 217 11.50 2.93 11.57
C SER A 217 12.53 3.09 10.44
N PRO A 218 12.88 4.33 10.04
CA PRO A 218 14.04 4.58 9.18
C PRO A 218 15.39 4.51 9.95
N ASN A 219 15.36 4.41 11.28
CA ASN A 219 16.54 4.40 12.13
C ASN A 219 17.12 2.99 12.24
N LYS A 220 18.28 2.77 11.62
CA LYS A 220 19.00 1.48 11.62
C LYS A 220 19.43 1.00 13.00
N ALA A 221 19.34 1.82 14.04
CA ALA A 221 19.63 1.44 15.41
C ALA A 221 18.43 0.82 16.14
N VAL A 222 17.22 0.88 15.58
CA VAL A 222 16.03 0.21 16.13
C VAL A 222 16.18 -1.30 15.92
N SER A 223 16.10 -2.06 17.02
CA SER A 223 16.18 -3.53 16.93
C SER A 223 14.95 -4.11 16.22
N LEU A 224 15.15 -5.14 15.39
CA LEU A 224 14.05 -5.94 14.85
C LEU A 224 13.26 -6.65 15.95
N ASP A 225 13.90 -6.93 17.09
CA ASP A 225 13.24 -7.53 18.26
C ASP A 225 12.19 -6.62 18.90
N ALA A 226 12.24 -5.31 18.63
CA ALA A 226 11.26 -4.36 19.13
C ALA A 226 9.90 -4.48 18.42
N TYR A 227 9.86 -5.12 17.25
CA TYR A 227 8.62 -5.35 16.53
C TYR A 227 7.90 -6.58 17.08
N PRO A 228 6.56 -6.60 17.07
CA PRO A 228 5.79 -7.81 17.33
C PRO A 228 6.21 -8.92 16.36
N ASP A 229 6.16 -10.19 16.81
CA ASP A 229 6.64 -11.33 16.01
C ASP A 229 5.92 -11.47 14.66
N THR A 230 4.70 -10.92 14.54
CA THR A 230 3.96 -10.81 13.28
C THR A 230 4.68 -10.00 12.20
N TYR A 231 5.66 -9.17 12.53
CA TYR A 231 6.42 -8.34 11.58
C TYR A 231 7.84 -8.85 11.31
N LYS A 232 8.24 -10.00 11.88
CA LYS A 232 9.62 -10.53 11.81
C LYS A 232 9.84 -11.55 10.68
N ASN A 233 8.79 -11.95 9.98
CA ASN A 233 8.85 -12.94 8.89
C ASN A 233 8.69 -12.27 7.52
#